data_AF-A0A7X4H6M8-F1
#
_entry.id   AF-A0A7X4H6M8-F1
#
_cell.length_a   1.000
_cell.length_b   1.000
_cell.length_c   1.000
_cell.angle_alpha   90.00
_cell.angle_beta   90.00
_cell.angle_gamma   90.00
#
_symmetry.space_group_name_H-M   'P 1'
#
loop_
_entity.id
_entity.type
_entity.pdbx_description
1 polymer ?
#
loop_
_entity_poly.entity_id
_entity_poly.type
_entity_poly.pdbx_seq_one_letter_code
_entity_poly.pdbx_strand_id
1 'polypeptide(L)'
;AMGARGTDVAREAAALVLLGDDFGALLAAVAQGRRLFANLRKALVFIVAVHVPIVGLSVLPLLWHGPLLLLPVHILFLQLIIDPACSVVFEAEPLEPGAMHAPPRGRAARLFDRA
;
A
#
# COMPACT_ATOMS: atom_id res chain seq x y z
N ALA A 1 -22.50 7.26 8.65
CA ALA A 1 -23.92 7.23 9.03
C ALA A 1 -24.36 5.81 9.37
N MET A 2 -25.47 5.67 10.09
CA MET A 2 -26.14 4.39 10.31
C MET A 2 -26.96 4.05 9.07
N GLY A 3 -26.92 2.80 8.63
CA GLY A 3 -27.59 2.35 7.42
C GLY A 3 -29.09 2.13 7.63
N ALA A 4 -29.46 1.49 8.74
CA ALA A 4 -30.85 1.11 9.00
C ALA A 4 -31.63 2.20 9.74
N ARG A 5 -31.00 2.90 10.70
CA ARG A 5 -31.65 3.94 11.52
C ARG A 5 -31.26 5.37 11.14
N GLY A 6 -30.31 5.54 10.21
CA GLY A 6 -29.87 6.87 9.77
C GLY A 6 -30.86 7.49 8.78
N THR A 7 -31.02 8.82 8.83
CA THR A 7 -31.79 9.54 7.82
C THR A 7 -31.09 9.45 6.46
N ASP A 8 -31.86 9.52 5.37
CA ASP A 8 -31.32 9.45 4.01
C ASP A 8 -30.30 10.57 3.76
N VAL A 9 -30.60 11.79 4.21
CA VAL A 9 -29.67 12.94 4.15
C VAL A 9 -28.36 12.64 4.89
N ALA A 10 -28.41 12.02 6.06
CA ALA A 10 -27.20 11.65 6.79
C ALA A 10 -26.41 10.54 6.08
N ARG A 11 -27.10 9.61 5.42
CA ARG A 11 -26.48 8.52 4.66
C ARG A 11 -25.77 9.06 3.41
N GLU A 12 -26.39 9.97 2.68
CA GLU A 12 -25.80 10.60 1.48
C GLU A 12 -24.65 11.55 1.82
N ALA A 13 -24.68 12.20 2.98
CA ALA A 13 -23.61 13.10 3.43
C ALA A 13 -22.38 12.37 4.02
N ALA A 14 -22.48 11.08 4.34
CA ALA A 14 -21.43 10.36 5.05
C ALA A 14 -20.45 9.64 4.10
N ALA A 15 -19.15 9.72 4.41
CA ALA A 15 -18.10 8.97 3.70
C ALA A 15 -18.07 7.47 4.03
N LEU A 16 -18.71 7.06 5.12
CA LEU A 16 -18.82 5.66 5.57
C LEU A 16 -20.22 5.42 6.13
N VAL A 17 -20.85 4.32 5.74
CA VAL A 17 -22.19 3.91 6.20
C VAL A 17 -22.13 2.52 6.81
N LEU A 18 -22.63 2.37 8.04
CA LEU A 18 -22.72 1.08 8.74
C LEU A 18 -24.05 0.42 8.39
N LEU A 19 -24.06 -0.46 7.39
CA LEU A 19 -25.30 -1.07 6.88
C LEU A 19 -26.14 -1.78 7.95
N GLY A 20 -25.49 -2.52 8.86
CA GLY A 20 -26.15 -3.28 9.93
C GLY A 20 -26.28 -2.54 11.25
N ASP A 21 -25.92 -1.26 11.32
CA ASP A 21 -25.98 -0.44 12.54
C ASP A 21 -25.17 -1.00 13.74
N ASP A 22 -24.16 -1.83 13.46
CA ASP A 22 -23.25 -2.35 14.46
C ASP A 22 -22.01 -1.44 14.59
N PHE A 23 -21.82 -0.84 15.76
CA PHE A 23 -20.62 -0.06 16.07
C PHE A 23 -19.35 -0.93 16.08
N GLY A 24 -19.44 -2.24 16.31
CA GLY A 24 -18.33 -3.18 16.19
C GLY A 24 -17.68 -3.17 14.81
N ALA A 25 -18.46 -2.91 13.75
CA ALA A 25 -17.94 -2.78 12.39
C ALA A 25 -16.96 -1.59 12.23
N LEU A 26 -17.03 -0.55 13.09
CA LEU A 26 -16.03 0.52 13.08
C LEU A 26 -14.67 0.03 13.54
N LEU A 27 -14.61 -0.88 14.52
CA LEU A 27 -13.35 -1.48 14.97
C LEU A 27 -12.72 -2.30 13.84
N ALA A 28 -13.54 -3.07 13.12
CA ALA A 28 -13.08 -3.81 11.94
C ALA A 28 -12.58 -2.87 10.83
N ALA A 29 -13.30 -1.77 10.57
CA ALA A 29 -12.89 -0.77 9.59
C ALA A 29 -11.56 -0.10 9.96
N VAL A 30 -11.36 0.25 11.23
CA VAL A 30 -10.09 0.79 11.72
C VAL A 30 -8.96 -0.25 11.59
N ALA A 31 -9.23 -1.51 11.91
CA ALA A 31 -8.25 -2.59 11.74
C ALA A 31 -7.84 -2.77 10.27
N GLN A 32 -8.80 -2.77 9.34
CA GLN A 32 -8.52 -2.83 7.90
C GLN A 32 -7.75 -1.60 7.41
N GLY A 33 -8.09 -0.39 7.88
CA GLY A 33 -7.35 0.83 7.56
C GLY A 33 -5.90 0.78 8.02
N ARG A 34 -5.64 0.27 9.23
CA ARG A 34 -4.27 0.06 9.75
C ARG A 34 -3.50 -0.97 8.92
N ARG A 35 -4.14 -2.10 8.57
CA ARG A 35 -3.57 -3.14 7.71
C ARG A 35 -3.18 -2.59 6.34
N LEU A 36 -4.12 -1.93 5.66
CA LEU A 36 -3.91 -1.34 4.34
C LEU A 36 -2.73 -0.38 4.35
N PHE A 37 -2.66 0.52 5.34
CA PHE A 37 -1.57 1.48 5.44
C PHE A 37 -0.21 0.81 5.66
N ALA A 38 -0.13 -0.19 6.55
CA ALA A 38 1.10 -0.94 6.79
C ALA A 38 1.58 -1.66 5.51
N ASN A 39 0.65 -2.31 4.80
CA ASN A 39 0.96 -3.04 3.58
C ASN A 39 1.36 -2.10 2.43
N LEU A 40 0.72 -0.94 2.30
CA LEU A 40 1.13 0.09 1.33
C LEU A 40 2.56 0.58 1.58
N ARG A 41 2.96 0.75 2.85
CA ARG A 41 4.34 1.13 3.18
C ARG A 41 5.33 0.06 2.74
N LYS A 42 5.03 -1.22 3.00
CA LYS A 42 5.87 -2.36 2.58
C LYS A 42 5.97 -2.46 1.06
N ALA A 43 4.84 -2.32 0.36
CA ALA A 43 4.77 -2.32 -1.09
C ALA A 43 5.63 -1.21 -1.70
N LEU A 44 5.57 0.01 -1.16
CA LEU A 44 6.40 1.12 -1.63
C LEU A 44 7.89 0.88 -1.41
N VAL A 45 8.28 0.37 -0.24
CA VAL A 45 9.68 0.00 0.03
C VAL A 45 10.15 -1.06 -0.96
N PHE A 46 9.33 -2.08 -1.23
CA PHE A 46 9.63 -3.11 -2.20
C PHE A 46 9.79 -2.56 -3.62
N ILE A 47 8.86 -1.72 -4.08
CA ILE A 47 8.91 -1.09 -5.41
C ILE A 47 10.22 -0.30 -5.56
N VAL A 48 10.55 0.56 -4.59
CA VAL A 48 11.79 1.35 -4.63
C VAL A 48 13.02 0.44 -4.62
N ALA A 49 13.05 -0.56 -3.73
CA ALA A 49 14.18 -1.47 -3.58
C ALA A 49 14.48 -2.26 -4.87
N VAL A 50 13.45 -2.64 -5.62
CA VAL A 50 13.60 -3.41 -6.87
C VAL A 50 13.87 -2.49 -8.07
N HIS A 51 13.20 -1.33 -8.16
CA HIS A 51 13.33 -0.46 -9.33
C HIS A 51 14.64 0.34 -9.34
N VAL A 52 15.21 0.69 -8.18
CA VAL A 52 16.47 1.45 -8.12
C VAL A 52 17.62 0.70 -8.81
N PRO A 53 17.87 -0.59 -8.53
CA PRO A 53 18.87 -1.37 -9.27
C PRO A 53 18.57 -1.51 -10.77
N ILE A 54 17.31 -1.69 -11.17
CA ILE A 54 16.92 -1.80 -12.59
C ILE A 54 17.27 -0.51 -13.34
N VAL A 55 16.91 0.64 -12.76
CA VAL A 55 17.26 1.96 -13.31
C VAL A 55 18.77 2.13 -13.34
N GLY A 56 19.48 1.77 -12.27
CA GLY A 56 20.94 1.82 -12.22
C GLY A 56 21.60 0.98 -13.32
N LEU A 57 21.22 -0.29 -13.46
CA LEU A 57 21.77 -1.19 -14.48
C LEU A 57 21.42 -0.76 -15.90
N SER A 58 20.32 -0.03 -16.09
CA SER A 58 19.91 0.48 -17.40
C SER A 58 20.64 1.78 -17.76
N VAL A 59 20.85 2.68 -16.78
CA VAL A 59 21.39 4.03 -16.99
C VAL A 59 22.91 4.10 -16.85
N LEU A 60 23.50 3.41 -15.85
CA LEU A 60 24.94 3.50 -15.58
C LEU A 60 25.80 3.15 -16.81
N PRO A 61 25.54 2.06 -17.56
CA PRO A 61 26.37 1.73 -18.71
C PRO A 61 26.36 2.80 -19.80
N LEU A 62 25.25 3.51 -19.97
CA LEU A 62 25.13 4.62 -20.93
C LEU A 62 26.05 5.79 -20.55
N LEU A 63 26.20 6.08 -19.26
CA LEU A 63 27.08 7.17 -18.77
C LEU A 63 28.57 6.88 -19.00
N TRP A 64 28.97 5.60 -18.94
CA TRP A 64 30.36 5.17 -19.17
C TRP A 64 30.61 4.62 -20.57
N HIS A 65 29.68 4.80 -21.53
CA HIS A 65 29.77 4.27 -22.90
C HIS A 65 30.02 2.74 -22.95
N GLY A 66 29.54 2.01 -21.93
CA GLY A 66 29.61 0.57 -21.84
C GLY A 66 28.47 -0.14 -22.59
N PRO A 67 28.55 -1.47 -22.74
CA PRO A 67 27.47 -2.25 -23.34
C PRO A 67 26.20 -2.19 -22.47
N LEU A 68 25.03 -2.26 -23.11
CA LEU A 68 23.75 -2.36 -22.38
C LEU A 68 23.72 -3.63 -21.53
N LEU A 69 23.55 -3.48 -20.21
CA LEU A 69 23.41 -4.61 -19.29
C LEU A 69 21.98 -5.17 -19.30
N LEU A 70 20.99 -4.30 -19.46
CA LEU A 70 19.58 -4.68 -19.57
C LEU A 70 19.02 -4.14 -20.88
N LEU A 71 18.49 -5.05 -21.72
CA LEU A 71 17.73 -4.67 -22.89
C LEU A 71 16.28 -4.34 -22.49
N PRO A 72 15.55 -3.53 -23.28
CA PRO A 72 14.15 -3.20 -23.00
C PRO A 72 13.26 -4.43 -22.76
N VAL A 73 13.52 -5.54 -23.47
CA VAL A 73 12.79 -6.80 -23.29
C VAL A 73 13.01 -7.43 -21.91
N HIS A 74 14.23 -7.32 -21.35
CA HIS A 74 14.52 -7.82 -20.00
C HIS A 74 13.79 -7.00 -18.94
N ILE A 75 13.75 -5.68 -19.11
CA ILE A 75 13.02 -4.78 -18.20
C ILE A 75 11.52 -5.11 -18.21
N LEU A 76 10.93 -5.28 -19.40
CA LEU A 76 9.52 -5.66 -19.55
C LEU A 76 9.24 -7.02 -18.88
N PHE A 77 10.11 -8.01 -19.08
CA PHE A 77 9.98 -9.32 -18.46
C PHE A 77 10.02 -9.25 -16.92
N LEU A 78 10.96 -8.46 -16.37
CA LEU A 78 11.04 -8.23 -14.93
C LEU A 78 9.78 -7.55 -14.42
N GLN A 79 9.28 -6.51 -15.10
CA GLN A 79 8.08 -5.78 -14.69
C GLN A 79 6.85 -6.69 -14.63
N LEU A 80 6.71 -7.59 -15.60
CA LEU A 80 5.62 -8.57 -15.66
C LEU A 80 5.59 -9.51 -14.44
N ILE A 81 6.73 -9.70 -13.78
CA ILE A 81 6.84 -10.52 -12.56
C ILE A 81 6.68 -9.65 -11.30
N ILE A 82 7.35 -8.51 -11.25
CA ILE A 82 7.45 -7.66 -10.07
C ILE A 82 6.09 -7.07 -9.67
N ASP A 83 5.34 -6.52 -10.64
CA ASP A 83 4.09 -5.81 -10.32
C ASP A 83 2.99 -6.75 -9.82
N PRO A 84 2.69 -7.89 -10.48
CA PRO A 84 1.70 -8.82 -9.97
C PRO A 84 2.14 -9.44 -8.63
N ALA A 85 3.42 -9.74 -8.46
CA ALA A 85 3.93 -10.26 -7.19
C ALA A 85 3.73 -9.25 -6.06
N CYS A 86 4.04 -7.97 -6.30
CA CYS A 86 3.81 -6.90 -5.33
C CYS A 86 2.32 -6.80 -4.95
N SER A 87 1.43 -6.75 -5.94
CA SER A 87 -0.01 -6.64 -5.71
C SER A 87 -0.52 -7.82 -4.87
N VAL A 88 -0.23 -9.05 -5.29
CA VAL A 88 -0.78 -10.26 -4.64
C VAL A 88 -0.22 -10.43 -3.22
N VAL A 89 1.08 -10.25 -3.04
CA VAL A 89 1.73 -10.49 -1.75
C VAL A 89 1.29 -9.46 -0.70
N PHE A 90 1.32 -8.16 -1.05
CA PHE A 90 1.01 -7.11 -0.07
C PHE A 90 -0.50 -6.90 0.14
N GLU A 91 -1.35 -7.23 -0.83
CA GLU A 91 -2.80 -7.22 -0.62
C GLU A 91 -3.25 -8.34 0.33
N ALA A 92 -2.63 -9.51 0.24
CA ALA A 92 -2.96 -10.66 1.07
C ALA A 92 -2.35 -10.61 2.49
N GLU A 93 -1.38 -9.75 2.74
CA GLU A 93 -0.62 -9.77 3.99
C GLU A 93 -1.51 -9.42 5.21
N PRO A 94 -1.47 -10.20 6.31
CA PRO A 94 -2.34 -9.99 7.47
C PRO A 94 -1.96 -8.72 8.26
N LEU A 95 -2.87 -8.28 9.12
CA LEU A 95 -2.61 -7.18 10.06
C LEU A 95 -1.47 -7.57 11.02
N GLU A 96 -0.55 -6.64 11.25
CA GLU A 96 0.59 -6.87 12.16
C GLU A 96 0.13 -7.12 13.61
N PRO A 97 0.78 -8.06 14.33
CA PRO A 97 0.49 -8.30 15.74
C PRO A 97 0.62 -7.01 16.55
N GLY A 98 -0.38 -6.70 17.37
CA GLY A 98 -0.38 -5.50 18.21
C GLY A 98 -0.73 -4.20 17.48
N ALA A 99 -1.01 -4.21 16.17
CA ALA A 99 -1.33 -2.99 15.42
C ALA A 99 -2.56 -2.24 15.96
N MET A 100 -3.53 -2.93 16.57
CA MET A 100 -4.69 -2.32 17.21
C MET A 100 -4.39 -1.67 18.57
N HIS A 101 -3.30 -2.07 19.23
CA HIS A 101 -2.85 -1.52 20.51
C HIS A 101 -1.90 -0.33 20.32
N ALA A 102 -1.32 -0.18 19.12
CA ALA A 102 -0.48 0.97 18.79
C ALA A 102 -1.30 2.28 18.75
N PRO A 103 -0.75 3.40 19.23
CA PRO A 103 -1.44 4.69 19.17
C PRO A 103 -1.78 5.09 17.73
N PRO A 104 -2.84 5.89 17.51
CA PRO A 104 -3.14 6.42 16.18
C PRO A 104 -1.94 7.18 15.61
N ARG A 105 -1.68 6.98 14.32
CA ARG A 105 -0.59 7.67 13.62
C ARG A 105 -0.81 9.18 13.66
N GLY A 106 0.26 9.93 13.93
CA GLY A 106 0.23 11.39 13.86
C GLY A 106 -0.07 11.88 12.44
N ARG A 107 -0.81 12.99 12.33
CA ARG A 107 -1.19 13.58 11.02
C ARG A 107 0.01 13.94 10.14
N ALA A 108 1.14 14.28 10.77
CA ALA A 108 2.38 14.65 10.09
C ALA A 108 3.38 13.49 9.92
N ALA A 109 3.00 12.26 10.29
CA ALA A 109 3.89 11.12 10.12
C ALA A 109 4.16 10.86 8.64
N ARG A 110 5.43 10.70 8.29
CA ARG A 110 5.87 10.44 6.91
C ARG A 110 5.55 9.00 6.50
N LEU A 111 5.43 8.81 5.19
CA LEU A 111 5.23 7.49 4.60
C LEU A 111 6.52 6.66 4.63
N PHE A 112 7.66 7.33 4.39
CA PHE A 112 9.00 6.80 4.59
C PHE A 112 9.60 7.49 5.82
N ASP A 113 9.92 6.72 6.84
CA ASP A 113 10.62 7.16 8.04
C ASP A 113 11.72 6.14 8.37
N ARG A 114 12.72 6.53 9.16
CA ARG A 114 13.89 5.69 9.49
C ARG A 114 13.60 4.66 10.59
N ALA A 115 12.36 4.25 10.77
CA ALA A 115 11.95 3.31 11.81
C ALA A 115 12.39 1.88 11.50
#